data_AF-A0A2W6YY66-F1
#
_entry.id   AF-A0A2W6YY66-F1
#
_cell.length_a   1.000
_cell.length_b   1.000
_cell.length_c   1.000
_cell.angle_alpha   90.00
_cell.angle_beta   90.00
_cell.angle_gamma   90.00
#
_symmetry.space_group_name_H-M   'P 1'
#
loop_
_entity.id
_entity.type
_entity.pdbx_description
1 polymer ?
#
loop_
_entity_poly.entity_id
_entity_poly.type
_entity_poly.pdbx_seq_one_letter_code
_entity_poly.pdbx_strand_id
1 'polypeptide(L)'
;MSHIPPPKVLTAFPDAVIVKSKTPIQGSNQKRRRWQTLDNRFYEWDYQHGTIEKYDKNGRHLGEFDPTTGKQTKPANPKRKIEI
;
A
#
# COMPACT_ATOMS: atom_id res chain seq x y z
N MET A 1 -8.69 17.80 7.79
CA MET A 1 -7.60 16.99 7.19
C MET A 1 -8.05 16.54 5.81
N SER A 2 -7.36 16.99 4.77
CA SER A 2 -7.58 16.50 3.40
C SER A 2 -6.85 15.17 3.25
N HIS A 3 -7.54 14.12 2.79
CA HIS A 3 -6.93 12.82 2.50
C HIS A 3 -6.82 12.67 0.99
N ILE A 4 -5.73 12.08 0.51
CA ILE A 4 -5.54 11.81 -0.91
C ILE A 4 -6.30 10.51 -1.25
N PRO A 5 -7.28 10.53 -2.17
CA PRO A 5 -8.03 9.34 -2.51
C PRO A 5 -7.12 8.34 -3.26
N PRO A 6 -7.29 7.02 -3.04
CA PRO A 6 -6.55 6.02 -3.77
C PRO A 6 -6.95 6.02 -5.25
N PRO A 7 -5.99 5.83 -6.17
CA PRO A 7 -6.31 5.62 -7.57
C PRO A 7 -7.07 4.30 -7.75
N LYS A 8 -7.86 4.20 -8.83
CA LYS A 8 -8.57 2.95 -9.16
C LYS A 8 -7.59 1.86 -9.62
N VAL A 9 -6.54 2.28 -10.33
CA VAL A 9 -5.51 1.42 -10.93
C VAL A 9 -4.14 1.97 -10.54
N LEU A 10 -3.19 1.07 -10.28
CA LEU A 10 -1.80 1.43 -10.02
C LEU A 10 -1.01 1.30 -11.33
N THR A 11 -0.77 2.41 -12.03
CA THR A 11 -0.09 2.40 -13.34
C THR A 11 1.28 1.73 -13.28
N ALA A 12 2.03 1.93 -12.20
CA ALA A 12 3.33 1.30 -12.01
C ALA A 12 3.27 -0.18 -11.59
N PHE A 13 2.10 -0.67 -11.18
CA PHE A 13 1.90 -2.03 -10.66
C PHE A 13 0.69 -2.67 -11.36
N PRO A 14 0.78 -2.93 -12.68
CA PRO A 14 -0.35 -3.35 -13.50
C PRO A 14 -0.90 -4.74 -13.13
N ASP A 15 -0.13 -5.56 -12.42
CA ASP A 15 -0.50 -6.88 -11.92
C ASP A 15 -1.19 -6.85 -10.54
N ALA A 16 -1.28 -5.67 -9.91
CA ALA A 16 -1.86 -5.51 -8.59
C ALA A 16 -3.40 -5.44 -8.66
N VAL A 17 -4.07 -6.44 -8.08
CA VAL A 17 -5.54 -6.49 -8.01
C VAL A 17 -6.04 -6.09 -6.62
N ILE A 18 -7.21 -5.47 -6.56
CA ILE A 18 -7.82 -5.02 -5.29
C ILE A 18 -8.21 -6.25 -4.47
N VAL A 19 -7.85 -6.26 -3.19
CA VAL A 19 -8.20 -7.32 -2.24
C VAL A 19 -8.82 -6.75 -0.97
N LYS A 20 -9.28 -7.62 -0.07
CA LYS A 20 -9.89 -7.23 1.20
C LYS A 20 -8.92 -6.39 2.04
N SER A 21 -9.32 -5.17 2.37
CA SER A 21 -8.61 -4.28 3.28
C SER A 21 -8.59 -4.83 4.71
N LYS A 22 -7.41 -4.79 5.36
CA LYS A 22 -7.25 -5.24 6.76
C LYS A 22 -6.75 -4.13 7.70
N THR A 23 -5.75 -3.35 7.29
CA THR A 23 -5.15 -2.32 8.14
C THR A 23 -6.12 -1.14 8.35
N PRO A 24 -6.42 -0.73 9.59
CA PRO A 24 -7.25 0.45 9.85
C PRO A 24 -6.53 1.75 9.49
N ILE A 25 -7.30 2.76 9.09
CA ILE A 25 -6.79 4.13 8.97
C ILE A 25 -6.86 4.76 10.37
N GLN A 26 -5.74 5.33 10.83
CA GLN A 26 -5.67 5.93 12.16
C GLN A 26 -6.69 7.07 12.30
N GLY A 27 -7.51 7.03 13.35
CA GLY A 27 -8.56 8.03 13.59
C GLY A 27 -9.80 7.88 12.70
N SER A 28 -9.97 6.73 12.03
CA SER A 28 -11.12 6.45 11.16
C SER A 28 -11.64 5.03 11.36
N ASN A 29 -12.93 4.83 11.10
CA ASN A 29 -13.56 3.51 11.07
C ASN A 29 -13.31 2.76 9.75
N GLN A 30 -12.59 3.37 8.80
CA GLN A 30 -12.26 2.77 7.51
C GLN A 30 -10.90 2.08 7.54
N LYS A 31 -10.68 1.20 6.56
CA LYS A 31 -9.43 0.48 6.37
C LYS A 31 -8.71 0.96 5.10
N ARG A 32 -7.39 0.80 5.08
CA ARG A 32 -6.57 1.18 3.94
C ARG A 32 -6.95 0.37 2.71
N ARG A 33 -7.12 1.03 1.56
CA ARG A 33 -7.23 0.33 0.28
C ARG A 33 -6.01 -0.57 0.10
N ARG A 34 -6.26 -1.84 -0.26
CA ARG A 34 -5.23 -2.87 -0.39
C ARG A 34 -5.29 -3.52 -1.76
N TRP A 35 -4.12 -3.80 -2.32
CA TRP A 35 -3.94 -4.64 -3.51
C TRP A 35 -2.97 -5.78 -3.23
N GLN A 36 -3.06 -6.82 -4.05
CA GLN A 36 -2.16 -7.97 -4.05
C GLN A 36 -1.72 -8.26 -5.49
N THR A 37 -0.46 -8.59 -5.66
CA THR A 37 0.14 -9.03 -6.95
C THR A 37 0.17 -10.55 -7.05
N LEU A 38 0.46 -11.05 -8.25
CA LEU A 38 0.53 -12.50 -8.52
C LEU A 38 1.64 -13.19 -7.72
N ASP A 39 2.71 -12.48 -7.38
CA ASP A 39 3.82 -12.97 -6.55
C ASP A 39 3.55 -12.87 -5.02
N ASN A 40 2.29 -12.61 -4.63
CA ASN A 40 1.83 -12.47 -3.25
C ASN A 40 2.48 -11.32 -2.48
N ARG A 41 2.85 -10.22 -3.15
CA ARG A 41 3.17 -8.97 -2.46
C ARG A 41 1.89 -8.18 -2.19
N PHE A 42 1.88 -7.43 -1.10
CA PHE A 42 0.75 -6.59 -0.70
C PHE A 42 1.10 -5.11 -0.78
N TYR A 43 0.10 -4.32 -1.14
CA TYR A 43 0.24 -2.90 -1.43
C TYR A 43 -0.86 -2.20 -0.66
N GLU A 44 -0.53 -1.23 0.19
CA GLU A 44 -1.53 -0.43 0.89
C GLU A 44 -1.40 1.05 0.56
N TRP A 45 -2.54 1.72 0.45
CA TRP A 45 -2.58 3.16 0.23
C TRP A 45 -2.28 3.93 1.50
N ASP A 46 -1.32 4.83 1.43
CA ASP A 46 -1.12 5.87 2.43
C ASP A 46 -1.99 7.09 2.08
N TYR A 47 -3.12 7.23 2.79
CA TYR A 47 -4.06 8.34 2.59
C TYR A 47 -3.50 9.71 2.98
N GLN A 48 -2.42 9.76 3.76
CA GLN A 48 -1.78 11.00 4.16
C GLN A 48 -0.84 11.52 3.07
N HIS A 49 -0.09 10.61 2.44
CA HIS A 49 0.99 10.96 1.51
C HIS A 49 0.65 10.74 0.04
N GLY A 50 -0.39 9.97 -0.27
CA GLY A 50 -0.75 9.64 -1.64
C GLY A 50 0.22 8.66 -2.29
N THR A 51 0.73 7.71 -1.50
CA THR A 51 1.78 6.77 -1.88
C THR A 51 1.37 5.33 -1.62
N ILE A 52 2.16 4.39 -2.15
CA ILE A 52 2.02 2.95 -1.94
C ILE A 52 3.05 2.49 -0.92
N GLU A 53 2.58 1.90 0.17
CA GLU A 53 3.39 1.09 1.07
C GLU A 53 3.40 -0.36 0.55
N LYS A 54 4.57 -0.91 0.24
CA LYS A 54 4.71 -2.30 -0.23
C LYS A 54 5.11 -3.25 0.89
N TYR A 55 4.64 -4.49 0.80
CA TYR A 55 4.93 -5.56 1.74
C TYR A 55 5.21 -6.89 1.03
N ASP A 56 6.09 -7.71 1.59
CA ASP A 56 6.33 -9.08 1.12
C ASP A 56 5.15 -10.02 1.46
N LYS A 57 5.22 -11.27 0.98
CA LYS A 57 4.23 -12.33 1.27
C LYS A 57 4.06 -12.66 2.75
N ASN A 58 4.96 -12.21 3.61
CA ASN A 58 4.92 -12.40 5.06
C ASN A 58 4.49 -11.11 5.78
N GLY A 59 4.07 -10.09 5.04
CA GLY A 59 3.63 -8.80 5.55
C GLY A 59 4.77 -7.85 5.96
N ARG A 60 6.04 -8.13 5.64
CA ARG A 60 7.18 -7.25 5.98
C ARG A 60 7.27 -6.06 5.04
N HIS A 61 7.46 -4.87 5.60
CA HIS A 61 7.52 -3.63 4.81
C HIS A 61 8.76 -3.56 3.90
N LEU A 62 8.53 -3.23 2.63
CA LEU A 62 9.55 -3.13 1.58
C LEU A 62 9.87 -1.69 1.18
N GLY A 63 9.07 -0.71 1.62
CA GLY A 63 9.26 0.70 1.33
C GLY A 63 8.00 1.41 0.85
N GLU A 64 8.15 2.72 0.69
CA GLU A 64 7.13 3.60 0.10
C GLU A 64 7.47 3.85 -1.38
N PHE A 65 6.45 3.88 -2.23
CA PHE A 65 6.60 4.00 -3.68
C PHE A 65 5.56 4.96 -4.26
N ASP A 66 5.95 5.67 -5.30
CA ASP A 66 5.04 6.46 -6.12
C ASP A 66 4.12 5.52 -6.95
N PRO A 67 2.79 5.72 -6.93
CA PRO A 67 1.83 4.83 -7.58
C PRO A 67 1.86 4.87 -9.12
N THR A 68 2.41 5.95 -9.70
CA THR A 68 2.39 6.20 -11.15
C THR A 68 3.70 5.79 -11.80
N THR A 69 4.82 6.14 -11.18
CA THR A 69 6.18 5.90 -11.69
C THR A 69 6.82 4.65 -11.11
N GLY A 70 6.34 4.18 -9.96
CA GLY A 70 6.92 3.04 -9.25
C GLY A 70 8.25 3.34 -8.55
N LYS A 71 8.70 4.60 -8.57
CA LYS A 71 9.93 5.03 -7.90
C LYS A 71 9.79 4.85 -6.38
N GLN A 72 10.80 4.25 -5.76
CA GLN A 72 10.87 4.16 -4.31
C GLN A 72 11.17 5.55 -3.71
N THR A 73 10.34 6.01 -2.78
CA THR A 73 10.46 7.30 -2.09
C THR A 73 11.01 7.14 -0.69
N LYS A 74 10.79 5.99 -0.03
CA LYS A 74 11.34 5.65 1.29
C LYS A 74 11.81 4.20 1.35
N PRO A 75 12.90 3.92 2.10
CA PRO A 75 13.41 2.56 2.25
C PRO A 75 12.46 1.67 3.07
N ALA A 76 12.74 0.36 3.05
CA ALA A 76 12.09 -0.61 3.93
C ALA A 76 12.23 -0.21 5.40
N ASN A 77 11.23 -0.56 6.20
CA ASN A 77 11.24 -0.31 7.64
C ASN A 77 10.91 -1.61 8.38
N PRO A 78 11.88 -2.27 9.01
CA PRO A 78 11.67 -3.59 9.61
C PRO A 78 10.69 -3.58 10.79
N LYS A 79 10.40 -2.40 11.37
CA LYS A 79 9.40 -2.23 12.43
C LYS A 79 7.97 -2.20 11.89
N ARG A 80 7.77 -2.03 10.57
CA ARG A 80 6.46 -2.01 9.93
C ARG A 80 6.11 -3.39 9.40
N LYS A 81 4.94 -3.90 9.82
CA LYS A 81 4.39 -5.16 9.38
C LYS A 81 2.87 -5.05 9.24
N ILE A 82 2.29 -5.78 8.29
CA ILE A 82 0.85 -5.95 8.15
C ILE A 82 0.42 -7.38 8.48
N GLU A 83 -0.85 -7.52 8.83
CA GLU A 83 -1.55 -8.81 8.77
C GLU A 83 -1.81 -9.17 7.30
N ILE A 84 -1.37 -10.36 6.90
CA ILE A 84 -1.57 -10.93 5.55
C ILE A 84 -3.01 -11.39 5.39
#